data_AF-A0A1M5KFR8-F1
#
_entry.id   AF-A0A1M5KFR8-F1
#
_cell.length_a   1.000
_cell.length_b   1.000
_cell.length_c   1.000
_cell.angle_alpha   90.00
_cell.angle_beta   90.00
_cell.angle_gamma   90.00
#
_symmetry.space_group_name_H-M   'P 1'
#
loop_
_entity.id
_entity.type
_entity.pdbx_description
1 polymer ?
#
loop_
_entity_poly.entity_id
_entity_poly.type
_entity_poly.pdbx_seq_one_letter_code
_entity_poly.pdbx_strand_id
1 'polypeptide(L)' 'MDNLSHEQAIILLNELLNEDVKEIFEEELKNAGEHGDPVFQVTNSEGMKVNVEVEWNQEGDYLVYAIRE' A
#
# COMPACT_ATOMS: atom_id res chain seq x y z
N MET A 1 5.01 9.23 3.55
CA MET A 1 4.81 8.64 4.90
C MET A 1 5.45 7.27 4.88
N ASP A 2 6.13 6.86 5.94
CA ASP A 2 7.06 5.72 5.91
C ASP A 2 6.88 4.84 7.17
N ASN A 3 7.30 3.58 7.11
CA ASN A 3 7.22 2.59 8.22
C ASN A 3 5.81 2.35 8.77
N LEU A 4 4.81 2.33 7.89
CA LEU A 4 3.42 2.05 8.24
C LEU A 4 3.23 0.54 8.43
N SER A 5 2.39 0.16 9.39
CA SER A 5 1.84 -1.20 9.42
C SER A 5 0.82 -1.38 8.30
N HIS A 6 0.48 -2.64 7.99
CA HIS A 6 -0.54 -2.96 7.00
C HIS A 6 -1.88 -2.26 7.27
N GLU A 7 -2.38 -2.30 8.52
CA GLU A 7 -3.62 -1.60 8.90
C GLU A 7 -3.50 -0.08 8.79
N GLN A 8 -2.35 0.49 9.15
CA GLN A 8 -2.11 1.93 9.04
C GLN A 8 -2.09 2.39 7.58
N ALA A 9 -1.47 1.60 6.69
CA ALA A 9 -1.44 1.89 5.27
C ALA A 9 -2.86 1.93 4.67
N ILE A 10 -3.69 0.95 4.99
CA ILE A 10 -5.09 0.91 4.53
C ILE A 10 -5.89 2.12 5.03
N ILE A 11 -5.80 2.44 6.33
CA ILE A 11 -6.52 3.59 6.90
C ILE A 11 -6.10 4.89 6.20
N LEU A 12 -4.80 5.12 6.03
CA LEU A 12 -4.28 6.33 5.37
C LEU A 12 -4.68 6.39 3.90
N LEU A 13 -4.64 5.27 3.18
CA LEU A 13 -5.09 5.21 1.79
C LEU A 13 -6.58 5.53 1.69
N ASN A 14 -7.41 5.01 2.60
CA ASN A 14 -8.83 5.33 2.63
C ASN A 14 -9.07 6.82 2.89
N GLU A 15 -8.28 7.46 3.76
CA GLU A 15 -8.36 8.90 4.02
C GLU A 15 -7.90 9.73 2.81
N LEU A 16 -6.77 9.38 2.19
CA LEU A 16 -6.21 10.08 1.03
C LEU A 16 -7.08 9.96 -0.22
N LEU A 17 -7.66 8.78 -0.43
CA LEU A 17 -8.48 8.46 -1.60
C LEU A 17 -9.98 8.69 -1.36
N ASN A 18 -10.38 9.06 -0.15
CA ASN A 18 -11.77 9.27 0.28
C ASN A 18 -12.72 8.09 -0.04
N GLU A 19 -12.18 6.87 -0.06
CA GLU A 19 -12.88 5.65 -0.48
C GLU A 19 -12.32 4.46 0.30
N ASP A 20 -13.13 3.42 0.55
CA ASP A 20 -12.61 2.17 1.09
C ASP A 20 -11.90 1.39 -0.03
N VAL A 21 -10.57 1.46 -0.05
CA VAL A 21 -9.72 0.86 -1.09
C VAL A 21 -9.03 -0.41 -0.63
N LYS A 22 -9.50 -1.00 0.49
CA LYS A 22 -8.87 -2.19 1.09
C LYS A 22 -8.74 -3.35 0.11
N GLU A 23 -9.80 -3.68 -0.62
CA GLU A 23 -9.76 -4.79 -1.59
C GLU A 23 -8.75 -4.54 -2.71
N ILE A 24 -8.67 -3.30 -3.20
CA ILE A 24 -7.72 -2.88 -4.24
C ILE A 24 -6.28 -2.99 -3.72
N PHE A 25 -6.05 -2.51 -2.50
CA PHE A 25 -4.75 -2.60 -1.84
C PHE A 25 -4.29 -4.06 -1.68
N GLU A 26 -5.16 -4.97 -1.22
CA GLU A 26 -4.81 -6.39 -1.04
C GLU A 26 -4.48 -7.08 -2.36
N GLU A 27 -5.24 -6.78 -3.42
CA GLU A 27 -5.00 -7.32 -4.75
C GLU A 27 -3.65 -6.86 -5.29
N GLU A 28 -3.37 -5.55 -5.20
CA GLU A 28 -2.11 -4.98 -5.68
C GLU A 28 -0.91 -5.43 -4.85
N LEU A 29 -1.06 -5.59 -3.53
CA LEU A 29 -0.02 -6.14 -2.64
C LEU A 29 0.34 -7.58 -3.03
N LYS A 30 -0.67 -8.39 -3.33
CA LYS A 30 -0.45 -9.77 -3.79
C LYS A 30 0.27 -9.78 -5.14
N ASN A 31 -0.16 -8.94 -6.09
CA ASN A 31 0.48 -8.80 -7.39
C ASN A 31 1.95 -8.37 -7.23
N ALA A 32 2.21 -7.34 -6.41
CA ALA A 32 3.55 -6.85 -6.10
C ALA A 32 4.47 -7.95 -5.53
N GLY A 33 3.95 -8.74 -4.57
CA GLY A 33 4.67 -9.88 -3.99
C GLY A 33 4.95 -11.02 -4.97
N GLU A 34 4.02 -11.31 -5.90
CA GLU A 34 4.20 -12.34 -6.93
C GLU A 34 5.21 -11.92 -8.01
N HIS A 35 5.26 -10.62 -8.34
CA HIS A 35 6.13 -10.07 -9.38
C HIS A 35 7.50 -9.61 -8.86
N GLY A 36 7.67 -9.51 -7.53
CA GLY A 36 8.90 -9.03 -6.91
C GLY A 36 9.10 -7.52 -7.04
N ASP A 37 8.04 -6.78 -7.38
CA ASP A 37 8.03 -5.33 -7.43
C ASP A 37 7.67 -4.79 -6.04
N PRO A 38 8.55 -4.02 -5.39
CA PRO A 38 8.28 -3.47 -4.07
C PRO A 38 7.36 -2.25 -4.13
N VAL A 39 6.81 -1.88 -5.30
CA VAL A 39 5.98 -0.67 -5.45
C VAL A 39 4.75 -1.00 -6.28
N PHE A 40 3.59 -0.56 -5.83
CA PHE A 40 2.31 -0.66 -6.53
C PHE A 40 1.48 0.61 -6.38
N GLN A 41 0.39 0.73 -7.14
CA GLN A 41 -0.45 1.91 -7.15
C GLN A 41 -1.89 1.56 -6.79
N VAL A 42 -2.43 2.26 -5.80
CA VAL A 42 -3.85 2.16 -5.44
C VAL A 42 -4.58 3.31 -6.10
N THR A 43 -5.65 2.99 -6.84
CA THR A 43 -6.47 3.96 -7.55
C THR A 43 -7.91 3.86 -7.05
N ASN A 44 -8.54 4.99 -6.74
CA ASN A 44 -9.95 5.02 -6.35
C ASN A 44 -10.87 5.11 -7.58
N SER A 45 -12.18 4.99 -7.35
CA SER A 45 -13.21 5.10 -8.41
C SER A 45 -13.20 6.44 -9.18
N GLU A 46 -12.68 7.51 -8.58
CA GLU A 46 -12.56 8.84 -9.20
C GLU A 46 -11.28 9.02 -10.03
N GLY A 47 -10.40 8.00 -10.04
CA GLY A 47 -9.13 8.03 -10.75
C GLY A 47 -7.98 8.71 -9.98
N MET A 48 -8.17 9.02 -8.70
CA MET A 48 -7.10 9.46 -7.81
C MET A 48 -6.16 8.29 -7.50
N LYS A 49 -4.86 8.55 -7.49
CA LYS A 49 -3.81 7.54 -7.45
C LYS A 49 -2.84 7.83 -6.32
N VAL A 50 -2.48 6.80 -5.57
CA VAL A 50 -1.45 6.88 -4.53
C VAL A 50 -0.48 5.72 -4.72
N ASN A 51 0.82 6.00 -4.63
CA ASN A 51 1.84 4.97 -4.76
C ASN A 51 2.16 4.40 -3.37
N VAL A 52 2.23 3.08 -3.29
CA VAL A 52 2.57 2.33 -2.10
C VAL A 52 3.85 1.56 -2.38
N GLU A 53 4.83 1.75 -1.50
CA GLU A 53 6.08 1.02 -1.46
C GLU A 53 6.02 0.02 -0.29
N VAL A 54 6.46 -1.21 -0.54
CA VAL A 54 6.56 -2.31 0.40
C VAL A 54 8.03 -2.61 0.60
N GLU A 55 8.44 -2.62 1.86
CA GLU A 55 9.79 -3.01 2.26
C GLU A 55 9.70 -4.15 3.27
N TRP A 56 10.59 -5.14 3.10
CA TRP A 56 10.74 -6.20 4.09
C TRP A 56 11.74 -5.78 5.16
N ASN A 57 11.24 -5.60 6.39
CA ASN A 57 12.09 -5.37 7.54
C ASN A 57 12.71 -6.70 7.99
N GLN A 58 14.00 -6.88 7.66
CA GLN A 58 14.75 -8.10 7.98
C GLN A 58 15.00 -8.30 9.49
N GLU A 59 15.10 -7.22 10.26
CA GLU A 59 15.37 -7.30 11.69
C GLU A 59 14.15 -7.76 12.48
N GLY A 60 12.97 -7.35 12.04
CA GLY A 60 11.70 -7.68 12.68
C GLY A 60 10.93 -8.83 12.04
N ASP A 61 11.33 -9.29 10.85
CA ASP A 61 10.65 -10.29 10.04
C ASP A 61 9.18 -9.90 9.70
N TYR A 62 8.97 -8.64 9.30
CA TYR A 62 7.66 -8.14 8.88
C TYR A 62 7.73 -7.15 7.71
N LEU A 63 6.61 -6.95 7.02
CA LEU A 63 6.49 -5.97 5.95
C LEU A 63 6.13 -4.59 6.52
N VAL A 64 6.78 -3.56 6.01
CA VAL A 64 6.44 -2.16 6.25
C VAL A 64 6.04 -1.50 4.94
N TYR A 65 5.18 -0.48 5.06
CA TYR A 65 4.62 0.22 3.92
C TYR A 65 5.01 1.70 3.97
N ALA A 66 5.25 2.29 2.80
CA ALA A 66 5.43 3.71 2.64
C ALA A 66 4.48 4.23 1.56
N ILE A 67 3.81 5.34 1.86
CA ILE A 67 2.90 6.02 0.95
C ILE A 67 3.60 7.25 0.37
N ARG A 68 3.67 7.32 -0.96
CA ARG A 68 4.27 8.42 -1.74
C ARG A 68 3.18 9.08 -2.59
N GLU A 69 3.05 10.40 -2.45
CA GLU A 69 2.19 11.27 -3.27
C GLU A 69 2.83 11.61 -4.62
#